data_AF-A0A9P4RDN1-F1
#
_entry.id   AF-A0A9P4RDN1-F1
#
_cell.length_a   1.000
_cell.length_b   1.000
_cell.length_c   1.000
_cell.angle_alpha   90.00
_cell.angle_beta   90.00
_cell.angle_gamma   90.00
#
_symmetry.space_group_name_H-M   'P 1'
#
loop_
_entity.id
_entity.type
_entity.pdbx_description
1 polymer ?
#
loop_
_entity_poly.entity_id
_entity_poly.type
_entity_poly.pdbx_seq_one_letter_code
_entity_poly.pdbx_strand_id
1 'polypeptide(L)'
;MGNETRYHNVLFVETQPEGGGQIFHVTGDLVSGMRYEQKAGQKPELSQTFYAKTNLGRIRVEDYPAHLDEVLQTIPPPPRQRAFNPKTMRTEQIKSDGSFYGPNEQTPPYIKCTELRWV
;
A
#
# COMPACT_ATOMS: atom_id res chain seq x y z
N MET A 1 12.21 14.79 -8.48
CA MET A 1 11.74 13.41 -8.19
C MET A 1 12.08 12.55 -9.40
N GLY A 2 12.92 11.53 -9.24
CA GLY A 2 13.45 10.73 -10.36
C GLY A 2 12.37 9.97 -11.12
N ASN A 3 12.53 9.89 -12.45
CA ASN A 3 11.68 9.18 -13.42
C ASN A 3 11.77 7.64 -13.30
N GLU A 4 11.87 7.11 -12.10
CA GLU A 4 11.92 5.67 -11.90
C GLU A 4 10.51 5.10 -11.85
N THR A 5 10.22 4.11 -12.69
CA THR A 5 8.95 3.37 -12.65
C THR A 5 8.78 2.75 -11.25
N ARG A 6 7.65 3.05 -10.62
CA ARG A 6 7.27 2.51 -9.31
C ARG A 6 6.19 1.46 -9.50
N TYR A 7 6.41 0.30 -8.90
CA TYR A 7 5.49 -0.83 -8.98
C TYR A 7 4.68 -0.93 -7.69
N HIS A 8 3.42 -1.34 -7.83
CA HIS A 8 2.58 -1.67 -6.69
C HIS A 8 3.00 -3.02 -6.13
N ASN A 9 3.53 -3.02 -4.90
CA ASN A 9 3.98 -4.25 -4.25
C ASN A 9 2.82 -4.88 -3.48
N VAL A 10 2.73 -6.21 -3.58
CA VAL A 10 1.74 -7.02 -2.87
C VAL A 10 2.43 -8.23 -2.26
N LEU A 11 1.92 -8.70 -1.13
CA LEU A 11 2.28 -10.01 -0.60
C LEU A 11 1.24 -11.01 -1.13
N PHE A 12 1.72 -12.11 -1.72
CA PHE A 12 0.88 -13.19 -2.19
C PHE A 12 1.24 -14.46 -1.44
N VAL A 13 0.22 -15.12 -0.87
CA VAL A 13 0.35 -16.44 -0.25
C VAL A 13 -0.41 -17.44 -1.10
N GLU A 14 0.32 -18.35 -1.72
CA GLU A 14 -0.26 -19.47 -2.45
C GLU A 14 -0.85 -20.47 -1.46
N THR A 15 -2.14 -20.76 -1.58
CA THR A 15 -2.87 -21.67 -0.68
C THR A 15 -3.60 -22.79 -1.40
N GLN A 16 -3.67 -22.73 -2.73
CA GLN A 16 -4.42 -23.66 -3.55
C GLN A 16 -3.46 -24.45 -4.48
N PRO A 17 -3.70 -25.76 -4.72
CA PRO A 17 -2.84 -26.57 -5.60
C PRO A 17 -2.70 -26.04 -7.04
N GLU A 18 -3.72 -25.36 -7.55
CA GLU A 18 -3.74 -24.70 -8.86
C GLU A 18 -2.93 -23.41 -8.90
N GLY A 19 -2.36 -22.99 -7.75
CA GLY A 19 -1.53 -21.81 -7.51
C GLY A 19 -2.32 -20.51 -7.28
N GLY A 20 -3.61 -20.64 -6.99
CA GLY A 20 -4.40 -19.54 -6.41
C GLY A 20 -4.06 -19.34 -4.92
N GLY A 21 -4.52 -18.22 -4.39
CA GLY A 21 -4.14 -17.84 -3.04
C GLY A 21 -4.78 -16.55 -2.57
N GLN A 22 -4.10 -15.91 -1.63
CA GLN A 22 -4.54 -14.67 -1.00
C GLN A 22 -3.52 -13.57 -1.27
N ILE A 23 -4.04 -12.39 -1.63
CA ILE A 23 -3.28 -11.15 -1.82
C ILE A 23 -3.50 -10.27 -0.58
N PHE A 24 -2.40 -9.77 -0.04
CA PHE A 24 -2.37 -8.77 1.01
C PHE A 24 -1.68 -7.53 0.44
N HIS A 25 -2.36 -6.38 0.49
CA HIS A 25 -1.81 -5.15 -0.07
C HIS A 25 -2.36 -3.89 0.59
N VAL A 26 -1.71 -2.77 0.30
CA VAL A 26 -2.23 -1.45 0.65
C VAL A 26 -2.77 -0.78 -0.61
N THR A 27 -4.00 -0.33 -0.56
CA THR A 27 -4.68 0.33 -1.68
C THR A 27 -5.23 1.68 -1.25
N GLY A 28 -5.52 2.56 -2.20
CA GLY A 28 -6.03 3.91 -1.96
C GLY A 28 -5.17 4.99 -2.60
N ASP A 29 -5.38 6.23 -2.19
CA ASP A 29 -4.80 7.39 -2.84
C ASP A 29 -4.45 8.49 -1.83
N LEU A 30 -3.82 9.58 -2.31
CA LEU A 30 -3.35 10.66 -1.46
C LEU A 30 -4.49 11.50 -0.86
N VAL A 31 -5.70 11.44 -1.40
CA VAL A 31 -6.87 12.29 -1.05
C VAL A 31 -7.86 11.55 -0.15
N SER A 32 -8.05 10.25 -0.31
CA SER A 32 -8.85 9.41 0.59
C SER A 32 -8.00 8.77 1.69
N GLY A 33 -6.68 8.74 1.50
CA GLY A 33 -5.77 7.91 2.30
C GLY A 33 -5.67 6.51 1.75
N MET A 34 -4.78 5.73 2.36
CA MET A 34 -4.56 4.34 1.99
C MET A 34 -5.09 3.43 3.09
N ARG A 35 -5.44 2.21 2.70
CA ARG A 35 -5.95 1.16 3.59
C ARG A 35 -5.29 -0.16 3.25
N TYR A 36 -5.10 -0.97 4.28
CA TYR A 36 -4.79 -2.37 4.13
C TYR A 36 -6.03 -3.13 3.66
N GLU A 37 -5.85 -4.04 2.72
CA GLU A 37 -6.92 -4.86 2.15
C GLU A 37 -6.39 -6.27 1.87
N GLN A 38 -7.28 -7.26 2.00
CA GLN A 38 -7.02 -8.64 1.67
C GLN A 38 -8.05 -9.12 0.66
N LYS A 39 -7.60 -9.89 -0.33
CA LYS A 39 -8.50 -10.50 -1.31
C LYS A 39 -7.98 -11.82 -1.86
N ALA A 40 -8.88 -12.68 -2.28
CA ALA A 40 -8.52 -13.86 -3.05
C ALA A 40 -7.90 -13.44 -4.40
N GLY A 41 -6.93 -14.21 -4.87
CA GLY A 41 -6.22 -13.93 -6.11
C GLY A 41 -5.80 -15.21 -6.83
N GLN A 42 -5.64 -15.11 -8.14
CA GLN A 42 -4.98 -16.13 -8.95
C GLN A 42 -3.45 -15.96 -8.87
N LYS A 43 -2.72 -16.85 -9.54
CA LYS A 43 -1.27 -16.74 -9.75
C LYS A 43 -0.88 -15.31 -10.15
N PRO A 44 0.11 -14.69 -9.47
CA PRO A 44 0.55 -13.33 -9.80
C PRO A 44 0.89 -13.14 -11.28
N GLU A 45 1.47 -14.15 -11.93
CA GLU A 45 1.88 -14.13 -13.34
C GLU A 45 0.73 -14.00 -14.33
N LEU A 46 -0.51 -14.29 -13.91
CA LEU A 46 -1.70 -14.10 -14.75
C LEU A 46 -2.20 -12.65 -14.74
N SER A 47 -1.68 -11.81 -13.84
CA SER A 47 -2.03 -10.39 -13.81
C SER A 47 -1.36 -9.62 -14.93
N GLN A 48 -2.13 -8.78 -15.65
CA GLN A 48 -1.58 -7.86 -16.66
C GLN A 48 -0.61 -6.82 -16.08
N THR A 49 -0.69 -6.58 -14.77
CA THR A 49 0.19 -5.64 -14.05
C THR A 49 1.38 -6.34 -13.38
N PHE A 50 1.57 -7.64 -13.63
CA PHE A 50 2.70 -8.38 -13.11
C PHE A 50 4.01 -7.85 -13.70
N TYR A 51 4.98 -7.58 -12.82
CA TYR A 51 6.32 -7.17 -13.23
C TYR A 51 7.37 -8.21 -12.81
N ALA A 52 7.41 -8.55 -11.52
CA ALA A 52 8.31 -9.53 -10.97
C ALA A 52 7.77 -10.08 -9.65
N LYS A 53 8.32 -11.21 -9.20
CA LYS A 53 8.12 -11.73 -7.84
C LYS A 53 9.42 -12.20 -7.23
N THR A 54 9.47 -12.17 -5.90
CA THR A 54 10.53 -12.79 -5.11
C THR A 54 9.88 -13.70 -4.09
N ASN A 55 10.35 -14.94 -3.98
CA ASN A 55 9.83 -15.87 -2.99
C ASN A 55 10.44 -15.54 -1.63
N LEU A 56 9.60 -15.20 -0.64
CA LEU A 56 10.05 -14.83 0.71
C LEU A 56 10.22 -16.05 1.63
N GLY A 57 9.47 -17.13 1.40
CA GLY A 57 9.54 -18.33 2.21
C GLY A 57 8.22 -19.10 2.22
N ARG A 58 8.03 -19.93 3.26
CA ARG A 58 6.80 -20.68 3.51
C ARG A 58 6.28 -20.30 4.88
N ILE A 59 4.96 -20.20 5.00
CA ILE A 59 4.27 -20.04 6.28
C ILE A 59 3.76 -21.41 6.75
N ARG A 60 3.73 -21.64 8.06
CA ARG A 60 3.09 -22.84 8.60
C ARG A 60 1.58 -22.71 8.49
N VAL A 61 0.89 -23.85 8.37
CA VAL A 61 -0.56 -23.85 8.18
C VAL A 61 -1.26 -23.27 9.41
N GLU A 62 -0.74 -23.54 10.60
CA GLU A 62 -1.23 -23.03 11.88
C GLU A 62 -1.09 -21.50 12.03
N ASP A 63 -0.12 -20.88 11.36
CA ASP A 63 0.12 -19.43 11.41
C ASP A 63 -0.72 -18.67 10.36
N TYR A 64 -1.38 -19.39 9.45
CA TYR A 64 -2.16 -18.81 8.35
C TYR A 64 -3.68 -19.04 8.54
N PRO A 65 -4.54 -18.03 8.31
CA PRO A 65 -4.22 -16.66 7.93
C PRO A 65 -4.01 -15.71 9.12
N ALA A 66 -4.42 -16.11 10.33
CA ALA A 66 -4.64 -15.18 11.44
C ALA A 66 -3.37 -14.48 11.93
N HIS A 67 -2.29 -15.23 12.17
CA HIS A 67 -1.06 -14.65 12.71
C HIS A 67 -0.35 -13.76 11.66
N LEU A 68 -0.37 -14.17 10.39
CA LEU A 68 0.12 -13.33 9.30
C LEU A 68 -0.65 -12.00 9.23
N ASP A 69 -1.98 -12.06 9.28
CA ASP A 69 -2.80 -10.86 9.21
C ASP A 69 -2.56 -9.92 10.41
N GLU A 70 -2.46 -10.47 11.61
CA GLU A 70 -2.10 -9.73 12.82
C GLU A 70 -0.77 -8.98 12.64
N VAL A 71 0.27 -9.65 12.15
CA VAL A 71 1.58 -9.02 11.88
C VAL A 71 1.46 -7.91 10.84
N LEU A 72 0.73 -8.14 9.74
CA LEU A 72 0.57 -7.12 8.70
C LEU A 72 -0.21 -5.89 9.19
N GLN A 73 -1.19 -6.08 10.07
CA GLN A 73 -1.97 -4.96 10.63
C GLN A 73 -1.18 -4.08 11.60
N THR A 74 -0.02 -4.54 12.11
CA THR A 74 0.84 -3.72 12.98
C THR A 74 1.49 -2.53 12.25
N ILE A 75 1.55 -2.57 10.92
CA ILE A 75 2.11 -1.50 10.10
C ILE A 75 0.96 -0.66 9.53
N PRO A 76 0.75 0.58 10.03
CA PRO A 76 -0.36 1.39 9.58
C PRO A 76 -0.16 1.83 8.12
N PRO A 77 -1.21 1.78 7.28
CA PRO A 77 -1.14 2.32 5.93
C PRO A 77 -0.98 3.84 5.97
N PRO A 78 -0.33 4.46 4.97
CA PRO A 78 -0.18 5.90 4.90
C PRO A 78 -1.53 6.62 4.96
N PRO A 79 -1.67 7.64 5.82
CA PRO A 79 -2.91 8.39 5.92
C PRO A 79 -3.12 9.25 4.67
N ARG A 80 -4.28 9.91 4.62
CA ARG A 80 -4.55 10.97 3.65
C ARG A 80 -3.47 12.05 3.77
N GLN A 81 -2.91 12.45 2.64
CA GLN A 81 -1.84 13.46 2.54
C GLN A 81 -2.28 14.69 1.77
N ARG A 82 -3.47 14.71 1.15
CA ARG A 82 -4.01 15.84 0.43
C ARG A 82 -5.47 16.10 0.82
N ALA A 83 -5.86 17.36 0.83
CA ALA A 83 -7.25 17.77 1.00
C ALA A 83 -7.57 18.96 0.08
N PHE A 84 -8.87 19.15 -0.22
CA PHE A 84 -9.31 20.33 -0.94
C PHE A 84 -9.29 21.55 0.01
N ASN A 85 -8.52 22.57 -0.34
CA ASN A 85 -8.46 23.82 0.38
C ASN A 85 -9.46 24.82 -0.24
N PRO A 86 -10.56 25.16 0.44
CA PRO A 86 -11.57 26.09 -0.11
C PRO A 86 -11.06 27.53 -0.18
N LYS A 87 -10.00 27.90 0.55
CA LYS A 87 -9.44 29.27 0.51
C LYS A 87 -8.66 29.52 -0.78
N THR A 88 -7.98 28.51 -1.28
CA THR A 88 -7.14 28.58 -2.49
C THR A 88 -7.80 27.89 -3.69
N MET A 89 -8.91 27.18 -3.45
CA MET A 89 -9.65 26.38 -4.43
C MET A 89 -8.78 25.30 -5.09
N ARG A 90 -7.84 24.70 -4.34
CA ARG A 90 -6.88 23.70 -4.83
C ARG A 90 -6.79 22.50 -3.91
N THR A 91 -6.45 21.33 -4.47
CA THR A 91 -6.11 20.14 -3.67
C THR A 91 -4.65 20.20 -3.27
N GLU A 92 -4.42 20.50 -2.00
CA GLU A 92 -3.12 20.81 -1.41
C GLU A 92 -2.70 19.72 -0.42
N GLN A 93 -1.40 19.67 -0.13
CA GLN A 93 -0.85 18.74 0.84
C GLN A 93 -1.26 19.14 2.27
N ILE A 94 -1.55 18.16 3.10
CA ILE A 94 -1.92 18.32 4.50
C ILE A 94 -0.89 17.65 5.42
N LYS A 95 -0.79 18.17 6.63
CA LYS A 95 -0.08 17.57 7.75
C LYS A 95 -0.86 16.38 8.30
N SER A 96 -0.23 15.62 9.18
CA SER A 96 -0.86 14.49 9.86
C SER A 96 -2.08 14.88 10.71
N ASP A 97 -2.13 16.13 11.19
CA ASP A 97 -3.28 16.68 11.93
C ASP A 97 -4.42 17.19 11.01
N GLY A 98 -4.25 17.13 9.69
CA GLY A 98 -5.22 17.60 8.70
C GLY A 98 -5.11 19.07 8.33
N SER A 99 -4.21 19.84 8.95
CA SER A 99 -3.97 21.24 8.59
C SER A 99 -3.13 21.37 7.31
N PHE A 100 -3.24 22.50 6.62
CA PHE A 100 -2.45 22.79 5.43
C PHE A 100 -1.08 23.35 5.82
N TYR A 101 -0.07 23.10 4.97
CA TYR A 101 1.25 23.71 5.11
C TYR A 101 1.19 25.21 4.83
N GLY A 102 2.00 25.98 5.57
CA GLY A 102 2.15 27.42 5.33
C GLY A 102 2.97 27.73 4.06
N PRO A 103 2.92 28.98 3.57
CA PRO A 103 3.60 29.37 2.33
C PRO A 103 5.13 29.24 2.36
N ASN A 104 5.74 29.23 3.55
CA ASN A 104 7.19 29.07 3.73
C ASN A 104 7.56 27.76 4.46
N GLU A 105 6.61 26.85 4.62
CA GLU A 105 6.83 25.59 5.32
C GLU A 105 7.28 24.52 4.31
N GLN A 106 8.32 23.74 4.66
CA GLN A 106 8.74 22.64 3.80
C GLN A 106 7.71 21.51 3.83
N THR A 107 7.24 21.11 2.65
CA THR A 107 6.37 19.96 2.48
C THR A 107 7.20 18.69 2.28
N PRO A 108 6.98 17.62 3.07
CA PRO A 108 7.65 16.34 2.83
C PRO A 108 7.21 15.72 1.49
N PRO A 109 7.99 14.81 0.90
CA PRO A 109 7.55 14.06 -0.27
C PRO A 109 6.31 13.22 0.03
N TYR A 110 5.48 12.98 -0.98
CA TYR A 110 4.34 12.08 -0.85
C TYR A 110 4.79 10.65 -0.60
N ILE A 111 4.12 9.97 0.32
CA ILE A 111 4.27 8.54 0.57
C ILE A 111 3.20 7.82 -0.24
N LYS A 112 3.59 7.04 -1.26
CA LYS A 112 2.67 6.25 -2.07
C LYS A 112 2.56 4.80 -1.58
N CYS A 113 1.47 4.10 -1.91
CA CYS A 113 1.33 2.66 -1.65
C CYS A 113 2.45 1.82 -2.30
N THR A 114 3.04 2.32 -3.39
CA THR A 114 4.21 1.72 -4.06
C THR A 114 5.51 1.83 -3.25
N GLU A 115 5.53 2.66 -2.20
CA GLU A 115 6.71 2.94 -1.37
C GLU A 115 6.64 2.24 0.00
N LEU A 116 5.52 1.58 0.29
CA LEU A 116 5.39 0.73 1.47
C LEU A 116 6.29 -0.49 1.33
N ARG A 117 7.29 -0.53 2.20
CA ARG A 117 8.23 -1.63 2.30
C ARG A 117 7.85 -2.43 3.55
N TRP A 118 7.21 -3.56 3.32
CA TRP A 118 7.08 -4.62 4.32
C TRP A 118 8.47 -5.28 4.44
N VAL A 119 9.32 -4.75 5.32
CA VAL A 119 10.66 -5.28 5.61
C VAL A 119 10.68 -5.79 7.03
#